data_AF-A0A9E2H3B3-F1
#
_entry.id   AF-A0A9E2H3B3-F1
#
_cell.length_a   1.000
_cell.length_b   1.000
_cell.length_c   1.000
_cell.angle_alpha   90.00
_cell.angle_beta   90.00
_cell.angle_gamma   90.00
#
_symmetry.space_group_name_H-M   'P 1'
#
loop_
_entity.id
_entity.type
_entity.pdbx_description
1 polymer ?
#
loop_
_entity_poly.entity_id
_entity_poly.type
_entity_poly.pdbx_seq_one_letter_code
_entity_poly.pdbx_strand_id
1 'polypeptide(L)' 'MIEDYPEDKRGQSCLLLGFESTDRPIHVVCGLDKNQTIVIITIYIPTMPKWKNPRERNKTYDEKI' A
#
# COMPACT_ATOMS: atom_id res chain seq x y z
N MET A 1 3.61 2.82 -7.80
CA MET A 1 2.40 3.19 -7.03
C MET A 1 1.20 2.47 -7.61
N ILE A 2 0.35 1.90 -6.76
CA ILE A 2 -0.86 1.17 -7.18
C ILE A 2 -2.16 1.75 -6.61
N GLU A 3 -2.09 2.49 -5.50
CA GLU A 3 -3.21 3.30 -4.97
C GLU A 3 -2.66 4.63 -4.43
N ASP A 4 -3.49 5.68 -4.50
CA ASP A 4 -3.19 7.01 -3.99
C ASP A 4 -4.23 7.39 -2.92
N TYR A 5 -3.77 7.98 -1.82
CA TYR A 5 -4.57 8.37 -0.66
C TYR A 5 -4.31 9.85 -0.33
N PRO A 6 -4.81 10.79 -1.15
CA PRO A 6 -4.58 12.22 -0.95
C PRO A 6 -5.20 12.73 0.36
N GLU A 7 -6.31 12.13 0.78
CA GLU A 7 -7.11 12.54 1.94
C GLU A 7 -6.90 11.67 3.19
N ASP A 8 -5.78 10.92 3.28
CA ASP A 8 -5.50 10.18 4.50
C ASP A 8 -5.39 11.16 5.70
N LYS A 9 -6.00 10.79 6.83
CA LYS A 9 -6.04 11.64 8.04
C LYS A 9 -4.65 12.07 8.53
N ARG A 10 -3.61 11.34 8.16
CA ARG A 10 -2.21 11.60 8.53
C ARG A 10 -1.46 12.45 7.50
N GLY A 11 -2.13 12.86 6.42
CA GLY A 11 -1.55 13.55 5.27
C GLY A 11 -1.45 12.64 4.04
N GLN A 12 -1.22 13.22 2.87
CA GLN A 12 -1.13 12.49 1.60
C GLN A 12 -0.19 11.29 1.71
N SER A 13 -0.71 10.13 1.35
CA SER A 13 0.05 8.88 1.31
C SER A 13 -0.34 8.05 0.08
N CYS A 14 0.44 7.02 -0.21
CA CYS A 14 0.17 6.12 -1.32
C CYS A 14 0.60 4.69 -0.98
N LEU A 15 0.05 3.74 -1.73
CA LEU A 15 0.45 2.34 -1.69
C LEU A 15 1.39 2.03 -2.86
N LEU A 16 2.57 1.54 -2.52
CA LEU A 16 3.57 1.05 -3.45
C LEU A 16 3.63 -0.48 -3.43
N LEU A 17 3.80 -1.06 -4.62
CA LEU A 17 4.17 -2.47 -4.80
C LEU A 17 5.63 -2.50 -5.22
N GLY A 18 6.45 -3.19 -4.43
CA GLY A 18 7.84 -3.53 -4.75
C GLY A 18 8.07 -5.04 -4.66
N PHE A 19 9.27 -5.47 -5.03
CA PHE A 19 9.67 -6.87 -5.00
C PHE A 19 11.04 -6.99 -4.35
N GLU A 20 11.21 -7.99 -3.51
CA GLU A 20 12.53 -8.41 -3.02
C GLU A 20 13.32 -9.11 -4.14
N SER A 21 14.63 -9.33 -3.95
CA SER A 21 15.51 -10.03 -4.89
C SER A 21 15.03 -11.41 -5.34
N THR A 22 14.11 -12.04 -4.61
CA THR A 22 13.51 -13.34 -4.92
C THR A 22 12.10 -13.23 -5.52
N ASP A 23 11.71 -12.06 -6.03
CA ASP A 23 10.39 -11.76 -6.61
C ASP A 23 9.23 -11.88 -5.61
N ARG A 24 9.54 -11.80 -4.31
CA ARG A 24 8.53 -11.75 -3.26
C ARG A 24 7.87 -10.36 -3.23
N PRO A 25 6.55 -10.24 -3.39
CA PRO A 25 5.88 -8.94 -3.44
C PRO A 25 5.81 -8.30 -2.04
N ILE A 26 6.05 -7.00 -1.98
CA ILE A 26 6.00 -6.21 -0.75
C ILE A 26 5.13 -4.99 -1.01
N HIS A 27 4.15 -4.79 -0.13
CA HIS A 27 3.34 -3.58 -0.06
C HIS A 27 3.91 -2.61 0.96
N VAL A 28 4.07 -1.37 0.55
CA VAL A 28 4.53 -0.27 1.39
C VAL A 28 3.53 0.86 1.29
N VAL A 29 2.91 1.22 2.41
CA VAL A 29 2.17 2.47 2.53
C VAL A 29 3.14 3.52 3.04
N CYS A 30 3.31 4.59 2.28
CA CYS A 30 4.21 5.68 2.65
C CYS A 30 3.63 7.04 2.23
N GLY A 31 4.08 8.09 2.89
CA GLY A 31 3.77 9.47 2.55
C GLY A 31 4.96 10.37 2.78
N LEU A 32 4.76 11.67 2.59
CA LEU A 32 5.74 12.70 2.95
C LEU A 32 5.27 13.43 4.20
N ASP A 33 6.17 13.66 5.14
CA ASP A 33 5.92 14.60 6.22
C ASP A 33 6.07 16.07 5.76
N LYS A 34 5.83 16.99 6.69
CA LYS A 34 5.94 18.44 6.42
C LYS A 34 7.33 18.89 5.98
N ASN A 35 8.36 18.09 6.26
CA ASN A 35 9.76 18.37 5.91
C ASN A 35 10.19 17.63 4.63
N GLN A 36 9.23 17.07 3.87
CA GLN A 36 9.48 16.25 2.67
C GLN A 36 10.31 14.98 2.97
N THR A 37 10.24 14.48 4.19
CA THR A 37 10.84 13.19 4.56
C THR A 37 9.86 12.06 4.26
N ILE A 38 10.34 10.96 3.69
CA ILE A 38 9.53 9.77 3.46
C ILE A 38 9.21 9.11 4.81
N VAL A 39 7.93 9.00 5.11
CA VAL A 39 7.42 8.27 6.27
C VAL A 39 6.83 6.95 5.80
N ILE A 40 7.39 5.85 6.28
CA ILE A 40 6.80 4.53 6.10
C ILE A 40 5.73 4.32 7.16
N ILE A 41 4.49 4.12 6.73
CA ILE A 41 3.34 3.91 7.61
C ILE A 41 3.22 2.42 7.94
N THR A 42 3.21 1.57 6.91
CA THR A 42 3.09 0.12 7.06
C THR A 42 3.82 -0.60 5.93
N ILE A 43 4.44 -1.74 6.25
CA ILE A 43 4.96 -2.71 5.27
C ILE A 43 4.28 -4.05 5.50
N TYR A 44 3.80 -4.71 4.44
CA TYR A 44 3.21 -6.04 4.54
C TYR A 44 3.34 -6.82 3.22
N ILE A 45 3.14 -8.14 3.26
CA ILE A 45 3.04 -8.98 2.06
C ILE A 45 1.56 -9.04 1.65
N PRO A 46 1.19 -8.69 0.40
CA PRO A 46 -0.19 -8.79 -0.05
C PRO A 46 -0.65 -10.26 -0.07
N THR A 47 -1.81 -10.53 0.53
CA THR A 47 -2.38 -11.87 0.62
C THR A 47 -3.83 -11.92 0.16
N MET A 48 -4.23 -13.08 -0.34
CA MET A 48 -5.64 -13.42 -0.53
C MET A 48 -6.37 -13.47 0.83
N PRO A 49 -7.67 -13.17 0.88
CA PRO A 49 -8.55 -12.79 -0.24
C PRO A 49 -8.57 -11.26 -0.51
N LYS A 50 -7.87 -10.46 0.29
CA LYS A 50 -7.84 -9.00 0.18
C LYS A 50 -7.24 -8.52 -1.15
N TRP A 51 -6.26 -9.25 -1.65
CA TRP A 51 -5.58 -8.98 -2.92
C TRP A 51 -5.73 -10.18 -3.84
N LYS A 52 -6.29 -10.00 -5.05
CA LYS A 52 -6.44 -11.07 -6.05
C LYS A 52 -5.08 -11.54 -6.57
N ASN A 53 -4.16 -10.60 -6.68
CA ASN A 53 -2.75 -10.76 -6.97
C ASN A 53 -2.01 -9.57 -6.31
N PRO A 54 -0.67 -9.53 -6.32
CA PRO A 54 0.07 -8.44 -5.66
C PRO A 54 -0.26 -7.02 -6.15
N ARG A 55 -0.93 -6.84 -7.29
CA ARG A 55 -1.24 -5.53 -7.85
C ARG A 55 -2.72 -5.15 -7.76
N GLU A 56 -3.62 -6.13 -7.79
CA GLU A 56 -5.07 -5.91 -7.90
C GLU A 56 -5.79 -6.26 -6.59
N ARG A 57 -6.35 -5.24 -5.94
CA ARG A 57 -7.17 -5.40 -4.73
C ARG A 57 -8.51 -6.05 -5.03
N ASN A 58 -8.98 -6.88 -4.11
CA ASN A 58 -10.32 -7.42 -4.13
C ASN A 58 -11.33 -6.44 -3.48
N LYS A 59 -12.01 -5.63 -4.30
CA LYS A 59 -12.99 -4.64 -3.83
C LYS A 59 -14.13 -5.25 -2.99
N THR A 60 -14.57 -6.46 -3.35
CA THR A 60 -15.65 -7.15 -2.61
C THR A 60 -15.24 -7.62 -1.22
N TYR A 61 -13.94 -7.68 -0.92
CA TYR A 61 -13.44 -7.96 0.42
C TYR A 61 -13.50 -6.71 1.31
N ASP A 62 -13.11 -5.55 0.77
CA ASP A 62 -13.08 -4.30 1.52
C ASP A 62 -14.51 -3.79 1.86
N GLU A 63 -15.53 -4.10 1.05
CA GLU A 63 -16.95 -3.80 1.34
C GLU A 63 -17.54 -4.62 2.50
N LYS A 64 -16.88 -5.70 2.93
CA LYS A 64 -17.34 -6.58 4.00
C LYS A 64 -16.81 -6.20 5.38
N ILE A 65 -15.93 -5.20 5.46
CA ILE A 65 -15.27 -4.75 6.70
C ILE A 65 -15.91 -3.46 7.21
#